data_AF-A0A8S3QI03-F1
#
_entry.id   AF-A0A8S3QI03-F1
#
_cell.length_a   1.000
_cell.length_b   1.000
_cell.length_c   1.000
_cell.angle_alpha   90.00
_cell.angle_beta   90.00
_cell.angle_gamma   90.00
#
_symmetry.space_group_name_H-M   'P 1'
#
loop_
_entity.id
_entity.type
_entity.pdbx_description
1 polymer ?
#
loop_
_entity_poly.entity_id
_entity_poly.type
_entity_poly.pdbx_seq_one_letter_code
_entity_poly.pdbx_strand_id
1 'polypeptide(L)'
;MKYRSTCLGLTKAKYSLYISKHRFEQHVNLLMISDNKKSHYCWIKDLNRLLGDQHTSRTTFSLSILLTRIYQRKNLNSHLPNCQTHGPQKIELPTEDNKWLHYKDIRKQLKVPYVIYADFECLQEPIVDSNECDQKTKKTTKHIPCGFAYKVVGLTPETSNEPVVYRGADAADKFVECMVKEQEEIEQRFKHCEPMIMTGSDWQSFKKATLCHICKKELADIRVRDHCHVTGKFRGAAHNDCNINYKFTGRIPVVFHNLRGYDSHLIMQAIGKVEGKQLNCIANNMEKYISFSLGCMDFIDSLQFMSSSLQKLVENLAKEGSSKFRHMTSHFGEEQISLLLRKQVYPYEYFDSEAKILESQLPPIENFYSTLSGEGITTLDYAHAQHVWQLFNIQNLGQYHDLYVLSDVLALADVFENFREICLNYYGLDAAHFYTSPGLAWQAALKMTGVKLELLTDIDMHLFIDMPCQS
;
A
#
# COMPACT_ATOMS: atom_id res chain seq x y z
N MET A 1 -5.36 49.34 -2.99
CA MET A 1 -6.40 48.34 -2.62
C MET A 1 -6.00 46.99 -3.18
N LYS A 2 -5.77 45.98 -2.33
CA LYS A 2 -5.46 44.62 -2.78
C LYS A 2 -6.76 43.91 -3.17
N TYR A 3 -7.16 43.99 -4.44
CA TYR A 3 -8.24 43.16 -4.95
C TYR A 3 -7.72 41.73 -5.13
N ARG A 4 -8.29 40.76 -4.42
CA ARG A 4 -8.08 39.34 -4.76
C ARG A 4 -9.35 38.82 -5.41
N SER A 5 -9.21 38.29 -6.62
CA SER A 5 -10.31 37.79 -7.44
C SER A 5 -10.45 36.28 -7.31
N THR A 6 -11.68 35.76 -7.39
CA THR A 6 -11.91 34.33 -7.69
C THR A 6 -11.98 34.18 -9.21
N CYS A 7 -11.14 33.33 -9.80
CA CYS A 7 -11.20 32.99 -11.22
C CYS A 7 -11.94 31.66 -11.42
N LEU A 8 -12.88 31.66 -12.35
CA LEU A 8 -13.57 30.49 -12.87
C LEU A 8 -13.06 30.21 -14.29
N GLY A 9 -12.90 28.95 -14.66
CA GLY A 9 -12.57 28.52 -16.02
C GLY A 9 -13.81 28.08 -16.77
N LEU A 10 -13.83 28.35 -18.08
CA LEU A 10 -14.83 27.85 -19.01
C LEU A 10 -14.15 27.30 -20.27
N THR A 11 -14.23 25.98 -20.46
CA THR A 11 -13.78 25.29 -21.68
C THR A 11 -14.89 24.43 -22.28
N LYS A 12 -15.61 23.67 -21.45
CA LYS A 12 -16.87 22.96 -21.78
C LYS A 12 -17.90 23.02 -20.65
N ALA A 13 -17.45 23.05 -19.39
CA ALA A 13 -18.24 23.31 -18.19
C ALA A 13 -17.59 24.43 -17.36
N LYS A 14 -18.35 25.04 -16.44
CA LYS A 14 -17.84 26.05 -15.49
C LYS A 14 -17.14 25.34 -14.33
N TYR A 15 -15.88 25.67 -14.06
CA TYR A 15 -15.13 25.12 -12.91
C TYR A 15 -14.30 26.21 -12.24
N SER A 16 -13.90 26.02 -10.99
CA SER A 16 -13.13 27.00 -10.22
C SER A 16 -11.63 26.85 -10.55
N LEU A 17 -10.98 27.90 -11.08
CA LEU A 17 -9.54 27.91 -11.35
C LEU A 17 -8.72 28.39 -10.15
N TYR A 18 -9.23 29.41 -9.46
CA TYR A 18 -8.57 30.00 -8.30
C TYR A 18 -9.62 30.63 -7.39
N ILE A 19 -9.62 30.30 -6.11
CA ILE A 19 -10.53 30.86 -5.11
C ILE A 19 -9.69 31.61 -4.09
N SER A 20 -10.03 32.87 -3.84
CA SER A 20 -9.40 33.64 -2.76
C SER A 20 -9.72 33.00 -1.40
N LYS A 21 -8.69 32.71 -0.60
CA LYS A 21 -8.81 32.17 0.78
C LYS A 21 -9.54 33.12 1.73
N HIS A 22 -9.59 34.41 1.41
CA HIS A 22 -10.25 35.43 2.23
C HIS A 22 -11.37 36.08 1.41
N ARG A 23 -12.55 36.23 2.01
CA ARG A 23 -13.63 37.06 1.49
C ARG A 23 -13.45 38.48 1.99
N PHE A 24 -13.31 39.41 1.05
CA PHE A 24 -13.24 40.85 1.33
C PHE A 24 -14.60 41.49 1.03
N GLU A 25 -14.89 42.67 1.60
CA GLU A 25 -16.12 43.41 1.33
C GLU A 25 -16.35 43.67 -0.17
N GLN A 26 -15.26 43.88 -0.91
CA GLN A 26 -15.27 43.95 -2.37
C GLN A 26 -14.59 42.71 -2.95
N HIS A 27 -15.39 41.76 -3.42
CA HIS A 27 -14.93 40.52 -4.02
C HIS A 27 -15.22 40.51 -5.53
N VAL A 28 -14.18 40.32 -6.36
CA VAL A 28 -14.32 40.31 -7.82
C VAL A 28 -14.28 38.87 -8.32
N ASN A 29 -15.32 38.44 -9.04
CA ASN A 29 -15.34 37.14 -9.71
C ASN A 29 -14.95 37.33 -11.19
N LEU A 30 -13.96 36.60 -11.66
CA LEU A 30 -13.49 36.62 -13.05
C LEU A 30 -13.80 35.27 -13.72
N LEU A 31 -14.15 35.29 -14.99
CA LEU A 31 -14.32 34.12 -15.85
C LEU A 31 -13.19 34.12 -16.88
N MET A 32 -12.37 33.08 -16.89
CA MET A 32 -11.38 32.84 -17.94
C MET A 32 -11.99 31.96 -19.01
N ILE A 33 -12.12 32.50 -20.22
CA ILE A 33 -12.57 31.77 -21.41
C ILE A 33 -11.32 31.46 -22.24
N SER A 34 -11.11 30.20 -22.59
CA SER A 34 -9.92 29.76 -23.33
C SER A 34 -10.28 28.75 -24.42
N ASP A 35 -9.74 28.93 -25.62
CA ASP A 35 -9.90 28.04 -26.78
C ASP A 35 -8.63 27.22 -27.09
N ASN A 36 -7.77 27.03 -26.08
CA ASN A 36 -6.42 26.44 -26.14
C ASN A 36 -5.37 27.25 -26.95
N LYS A 37 -5.74 28.33 -27.63
CA LYS A 37 -4.80 29.22 -28.35
C LYS A 37 -4.76 30.64 -27.79
N LYS A 38 -5.89 31.14 -27.25
CA LYS A 38 -6.02 32.46 -26.61
C LYS A 38 -6.88 32.34 -25.36
N SER A 39 -6.54 33.13 -24.34
CA SER A 39 -7.31 33.23 -23.10
C SER A 39 -7.74 34.68 -22.84
N HIS A 40 -8.99 34.84 -22.40
CA HIS A 40 -9.57 36.14 -22.07
C HIS A 40 -10.24 36.08 -20.70
N TYR A 41 -10.02 37.12 -19.88
CA TYR A 41 -10.73 37.30 -18.61
C TYR A 41 -11.96 38.19 -18.81
N CYS A 42 -13.11 37.74 -18.32
CA CYS A 42 -14.36 38.46 -18.28
C CYS A 42 -14.77 38.69 -16.82
N TRP A 43 -15.23 39.89 -16.49
CA TRP A 43 -15.73 40.17 -15.16
C TRP A 43 -17.16 39.63 -14.97
N ILE A 44 -17.35 38.82 -13.93
CA ILE A 44 -18.65 38.31 -13.50
C ILE A 44 -19.25 39.31 -12.51
N LYS A 45 -20.20 40.12 -12.98
CA LYS A 45 -20.92 41.10 -12.15
C LYS A 45 -21.82 40.45 -11.10
N ASP A 46 -22.43 39.32 -11.45
CA ASP A 46 -23.30 38.55 -10.56
C ASP A 46 -23.11 37.05 -10.83
N LEU A 47 -22.53 36.35 -9.84
CA LEU A 47 -22.27 34.92 -9.93
C LEU A 47 -23.55 34.09 -9.85
N ASN A 48 -24.55 34.54 -9.07
CA ASN A 48 -25.83 33.85 -8.96
C ASN A 48 -26.59 33.92 -10.29
N ARG A 49 -26.54 35.07 -10.98
CA ARG A 49 -27.13 35.20 -12.32
C ARG A 49 -26.42 34.33 -13.36
N LEU A 50 -25.10 34.17 -13.25
CA LEU A 50 -24.33 33.30 -14.14
C LEU A 50 -24.67 31.81 -13.94
N LEU A 51 -24.99 31.40 -12.70
CA LEU A 51 -25.28 30.01 -12.35
C LEU A 51 -26.79 29.69 -12.30
N GLY A 52 -27.64 30.72 -12.37
CA GLY A 52 -29.10 30.62 -12.38
C GLY A 52 -29.64 29.92 -13.62
N ASP A 53 -30.81 29.31 -13.45
CA ASP A 53 -31.57 28.70 -14.54
C ASP A 53 -32.47 29.73 -15.21
N GLN A 54 -32.58 29.72 -16.54
CA GLN A 54 -33.50 30.63 -17.24
C GLN A 54 -34.97 30.23 -17.04
N HIS A 55 -35.24 28.99 -16.58
CA HIS A 55 -36.59 28.44 -16.47
C HIS A 55 -37.20 28.43 -15.07
N THR A 56 -36.48 28.87 -14.03
CA THR A 56 -37.02 28.89 -12.66
C THR A 56 -36.85 30.25 -11.99
N SER A 57 -37.93 30.77 -11.40
CA SER A 57 -37.97 32.05 -10.67
C SER A 57 -37.42 31.97 -9.24
N ARG A 58 -36.71 30.89 -8.88
CA ARG A 58 -36.19 30.69 -7.52
C ARG A 58 -34.84 31.37 -7.34
N THR A 59 -34.73 32.20 -6.31
CA THR A 59 -33.48 32.83 -5.89
C THR A 59 -32.46 31.75 -5.52
N THR A 60 -31.39 31.63 -6.31
CA THR A 60 -30.30 30.68 -6.07
C THR A 60 -29.12 31.39 -5.42
N PHE A 61 -28.55 30.77 -4.39
CA PHE A 61 -27.29 31.20 -3.79
C PHE A 61 -26.20 30.23 -4.23
N SER A 62 -25.12 30.76 -4.79
CA SER A 62 -24.00 29.95 -5.29
C SER A 62 -22.76 30.14 -4.44
N LEU A 63 -22.05 29.04 -4.18
CA LEU A 63 -20.67 29.11 -3.69
C LEU A 63 -19.71 29.13 -4.87
N SER A 64 -18.81 30.11 -4.86
CA SER A 64 -17.72 30.22 -5.82
C SER A 64 -16.71 29.06 -5.74
N ILE A 65 -16.82 28.19 -4.73
CA ILE A 65 -15.93 27.04 -4.51
C ILE A 65 -16.42 25.84 -5.30
N LEU A 66 -17.66 25.42 -5.04
CA LEU A 66 -18.28 24.22 -5.61
C LEU A 66 -19.11 24.49 -6.87
N LEU A 67 -19.42 25.76 -7.18
CA LEU A 67 -20.35 26.15 -8.25
C LEU A 67 -21.72 25.44 -8.17
N THR A 68 -22.07 24.94 -6.98
CA THR A 68 -23.33 24.27 -6.69
C THR A 68 -24.42 25.28 -6.32
N ARG A 69 -25.67 24.94 -6.70
CA ARG A 69 -26.86 25.74 -6.41
C ARG A 69 -27.39 25.40 -5.01
N ILE A 70 -27.54 26.41 -4.15
CA ILE A 70 -28.17 26.28 -2.84
C ILE A 70 -29.41 27.18 -2.80
N TYR A 71 -30.58 26.59 -2.51
CA TYR A 71 -31.87 27.28 -2.59
C TYR A 71 -32.29 28.00 -1.29
N GLN A 72 -31.56 27.81 -0.19
CA GLN A 72 -31.85 28.45 1.10
C GLN A 72 -30.58 29.04 1.73
N ARG A 73 -30.67 30.30 2.18
CA ARG A 73 -29.56 31.01 2.82
C ARG A 73 -29.08 30.35 4.12
N LYS A 74 -29.99 29.67 4.84
CA LYS A 74 -29.66 28.89 6.04
C LYS A 74 -28.70 27.73 5.71
N ASN A 75 -28.97 27.00 4.63
CA ASN A 75 -28.14 25.87 4.18
C ASN A 75 -26.79 26.35 3.62
N LEU A 76 -26.76 27.53 2.99
CA LEU A 76 -25.52 28.16 2.58
C LEU A 76 -24.61 28.47 3.78
N ASN A 77 -25.19 29.08 4.82
CA ASN A 77 -24.47 29.47 6.03
C ASN A 77 -23.98 28.26 6.83
N SER A 78 -24.71 27.15 6.86
CA SER A 78 -24.25 25.91 7.51
C SER A 78 -23.21 25.15 6.68
N HIS A 79 -23.22 25.28 5.35
CA HIS A 79 -22.26 24.62 4.46
C HIS A 79 -20.94 25.38 4.30
N LEU A 80 -20.95 26.71 4.42
CA LEU A 80 -19.80 27.60 4.28
C LEU A 80 -18.56 27.19 5.10
N PRO A 81 -18.67 26.82 6.40
CA PRO A 81 -17.51 26.43 7.22
C PRO A 81 -16.79 25.20 6.68
N ASN A 82 -17.55 24.21 6.18
CA ASN A 82 -17.00 22.95 5.67
C ASN A 82 -16.53 23.04 4.22
N CYS A 83 -17.11 23.95 3.43
CA CYS A 83 -16.72 24.10 2.03
C CYS A 83 -15.41 24.89 1.85
N GLN A 84 -15.12 25.84 2.75
CA GLN A 84 -13.93 26.68 2.69
C GLN A 84 -12.63 25.94 3.02
N THR A 85 -12.69 24.78 3.67
CA THR A 85 -11.53 23.95 4.02
C THR A 85 -10.97 23.16 2.83
N HIS A 86 -11.75 23.01 1.75
CA HIS A 86 -11.36 22.22 0.59
C HIS A 86 -10.99 23.11 -0.61
N GLY A 87 -9.94 22.74 -1.33
CA GLY A 87 -9.51 23.42 -2.55
C GLY A 87 -10.49 23.21 -3.73
N PRO A 88 -10.37 24.00 -4.82
CA PRO A 88 -11.16 23.77 -6.02
C PRO A 88 -10.88 22.37 -6.58
N GLN A 89 -11.93 21.59 -6.83
CA GLN A 89 -11.82 20.27 -7.48
C GLN A 89 -12.30 20.37 -8.93
N LYS A 90 -11.48 19.87 -9.84
CA LYS A 90 -11.82 19.73 -11.26
C LYS A 90 -12.25 18.28 -11.50
N ILE A 91 -13.49 18.10 -11.96
CA ILE A 91 -13.95 16.79 -12.42
C ILE A 91 -13.34 16.53 -13.80
N GLU A 92 -12.63 15.42 -13.95
CA GLU A 92 -12.13 14.94 -15.23
C GLU A 92 -12.83 13.63 -15.58
N LEU A 93 -13.70 13.69 -16.59
CA LEU A 93 -14.36 12.50 -17.15
C LEU A 93 -13.54 11.91 -18.29
N PRO A 94 -13.67 10.60 -18.55
CA PRO A 94 -13.20 10.00 -19.78
C PRO A 94 -13.75 10.74 -21.01
N THR A 95 -12.89 10.91 -21.99
CA THR A 95 -13.19 11.31 -23.37
C THR A 95 -13.60 10.10 -24.21
N GLU A 96 -14.16 10.34 -25.40
CA GLU A 96 -14.48 9.28 -26.36
C GLU A 96 -13.27 8.39 -26.71
N ASP A 97 -12.05 8.95 -26.71
CA ASP A 97 -10.82 8.22 -27.04
C ASP A 97 -10.34 7.27 -25.92
N ASN A 98 -10.73 7.52 -24.67
CA ASN A 98 -10.29 6.73 -23.49
C ASN A 98 -11.46 6.15 -22.68
N LYS A 99 -12.67 6.12 -23.24
CA LYS A 99 -13.86 5.52 -22.61
C LYS A 99 -13.79 4.00 -22.43
N TRP A 100 -12.93 3.30 -23.18
CA TRP A 100 -12.85 1.84 -23.11
C TRP A 100 -11.89 1.35 -22.02
N LEU A 101 -12.47 0.85 -20.94
CA LEU A 101 -11.77 0.12 -19.89
C LEU A 101 -11.66 -1.37 -20.24
N HIS A 102 -10.43 -1.89 -20.23
CA HIS A 102 -10.14 -3.31 -20.41
C HIS A 102 -8.76 -3.60 -19.81
N TYR A 103 -8.43 -4.89 -19.65
CA TYR A 103 -7.12 -5.28 -19.13
C TYR A 103 -6.01 -4.91 -20.12
N LYS A 104 -5.06 -4.08 -19.66
CA LYS A 104 -3.91 -3.59 -20.44
C LYS A 104 -2.56 -3.96 -19.81
N ASP A 105 -2.54 -4.23 -18.51
CA ASP A 105 -1.33 -4.15 -17.70
C ASP A 105 -0.59 -5.50 -17.63
N ILE A 106 -0.13 -5.99 -18.78
CA ILE A 106 0.44 -7.34 -18.93
C ILE A 106 1.66 -7.60 -18.05
N ARG A 107 2.42 -6.56 -17.68
CA ARG A 107 3.56 -6.67 -16.76
C ARG A 107 3.17 -7.23 -15.39
N LYS A 108 1.92 -7.04 -14.96
CA LYS A 108 1.44 -7.55 -13.66
C LYS A 108 1.28 -9.08 -13.63
N GLN A 109 1.38 -9.73 -14.79
CA GLN A 109 1.46 -11.20 -14.86
C GLN A 109 2.86 -11.72 -14.55
N LEU A 110 3.88 -10.86 -14.46
CA LEU A 110 5.20 -11.25 -14.00
C LEU A 110 5.22 -11.37 -12.48
N LYS A 111 5.86 -12.42 -11.96
CA LYS A 111 6.22 -12.47 -10.53
C LYS A 111 7.20 -11.33 -10.23
N VAL A 112 6.87 -10.45 -9.29
CA VAL A 112 7.74 -9.37 -8.80
C VAL A 112 9.07 -10.00 -8.32
N PRO A 113 10.23 -9.54 -8.82
CA PRO A 113 11.48 -10.25 -8.56
C PRO A 113 11.99 -10.20 -7.13
N TYR A 114 11.81 -9.07 -6.45
CA TYR A 114 12.26 -8.85 -5.09
C TYR A 114 11.11 -8.27 -4.27
N VAL A 115 10.84 -8.88 -3.13
CA VAL A 115 9.88 -8.40 -2.13
C VAL A 115 10.57 -8.41 -0.78
N ILE A 116 10.41 -7.33 -0.02
CA ILE A 116 10.95 -7.22 1.33
C ILE A 116 9.80 -7.46 2.31
N TYR A 117 9.97 -8.37 3.24
CA TYR A 117 9.04 -8.58 4.36
C TYR A 117 9.67 -7.99 5.60
N ALA A 118 8.92 -7.21 6.38
CA ALA A 118 9.47 -6.52 7.52
C ALA A 118 8.43 -6.40 8.64
N ASP A 119 8.93 -6.22 9.85
CA ASP A 119 8.12 -5.96 11.04
C ASP A 119 8.92 -5.14 12.06
N PHE A 120 8.20 -4.38 12.90
CA PHE A 120 8.78 -3.61 14.00
C PHE A 120 8.23 -4.10 15.33
N GLU A 121 9.08 -3.99 16.36
CA GLU A 121 8.63 -4.09 17.72
C GLU A 121 8.96 -2.81 18.49
N CYS A 122 8.10 -2.48 19.45
CA CYS A 122 8.15 -1.22 20.19
C CYS A 122 8.20 -1.44 21.69
N LEU A 123 8.93 -0.56 22.38
CA LEU A 123 8.74 -0.34 23.81
C LEU A 123 7.43 0.42 24.04
N GLN A 124 6.70 0.05 25.07
CA GLN A 124 5.46 0.69 25.50
C GLN A 124 5.71 1.54 26.74
N GLU A 125 6.20 2.78 26.53
CA GLU A 125 6.40 3.71 27.64
C GLU A 125 5.05 4.26 28.14
N PRO A 126 4.69 4.10 29.42
CA PRO A 126 3.47 4.68 29.96
C PRO A 126 3.51 6.21 29.91
N ILE A 127 2.44 6.83 29.42
CA ILE A 127 2.31 8.30 29.42
C ILE A 127 1.67 8.71 30.75
N VAL A 128 2.45 9.37 31.61
CA VAL A 128 1.95 9.97 32.85
C VAL A 128 1.51 11.40 32.55
N ASP A 129 0.35 11.58 31.91
CA ASP A 129 -0.21 12.93 31.73
C ASP A 129 -0.91 13.40 33.01
N SER A 130 -0.31 14.42 33.66
CA SER A 130 -0.81 15.11 34.85
C SER A 130 -1.77 16.26 34.54
N ASN A 131 -2.12 16.48 33.27
CA ASN A 131 -3.01 17.56 32.84
C ASN A 131 -4.28 17.01 32.19
N GLU A 132 -5.36 16.99 32.97
CA GLU A 132 -6.72 16.79 32.47
C GLU A 132 -7.11 17.97 31.56
N CYS A 133 -7.05 17.77 30.24
CA CYS A 133 -7.74 18.65 29.30
C CYS A 133 -8.54 17.82 28.32
N ASP A 134 -9.88 17.88 28.47
CA ASP A 134 -10.98 17.48 27.59
C ASP A 134 -10.65 16.89 26.20
N GLN A 135 -9.95 15.75 26.15
CA GLN A 135 -9.86 14.93 24.94
C GLN A 135 -10.76 13.69 25.09
N LYS A 136 -11.58 13.41 24.08
CA LYS A 136 -12.46 12.23 24.01
C LYS A 136 -11.70 10.90 23.97
N THR A 137 -10.38 10.95 23.75
CA THR A 137 -9.47 9.81 23.69
C THR A 137 -8.23 10.16 24.52
N LYS A 138 -7.91 9.35 25.53
CA LYS A 138 -6.68 9.49 26.32
C LYS A 138 -5.61 8.58 25.74
N LYS A 139 -4.44 9.13 25.37
CA LYS A 139 -3.27 8.31 25.01
C LYS A 139 -2.64 7.77 26.30
N THR A 140 -2.64 6.45 26.46
CA THR A 140 -2.16 5.78 27.66
C THR A 140 -0.69 5.38 27.57
N THR A 141 -0.23 5.04 26.36
CA THR A 141 1.12 4.54 26.10
C THR A 141 1.73 5.21 24.88
N LYS A 142 3.04 5.43 24.93
CA LYS A 142 3.88 5.90 23.84
C LYS A 142 4.67 4.72 23.30
N HIS A 143 4.52 4.47 22.01
CA HIS A 143 5.19 3.35 21.34
C HIS A 143 6.49 3.86 20.71
N ILE A 144 7.62 3.32 21.18
CA ILE A 144 8.96 3.68 20.69
C ILE A 144 9.56 2.49 19.97
N PRO A 145 9.89 2.59 18.67
CA PRO A 145 10.56 1.52 17.95
C PRO A 145 11.84 1.12 18.66
N CYS A 146 11.98 -0.16 19.01
CA CYS A 146 13.16 -0.66 19.70
C CYS A 146 13.84 -1.81 18.96
N GLY A 147 13.15 -2.42 18.00
CA GLY A 147 13.75 -3.40 17.10
C GLY A 147 12.94 -3.58 15.83
N PHE A 148 13.57 -4.17 14.84
CA PHE A 148 12.94 -4.59 13.61
C PHE A 148 13.61 -5.85 13.07
N ALA A 149 12.88 -6.57 12.22
CA ALA A 149 13.48 -7.53 11.32
C ALA A 149 13.00 -7.30 9.89
N TYR A 150 13.80 -7.73 8.91
CA TYR A 150 13.34 -7.86 7.55
C TYR A 150 14.01 -9.01 6.80
N LYS A 151 13.35 -9.51 5.76
CA LYS A 151 13.85 -10.53 4.83
C LYS A 151 13.61 -10.07 3.40
N VAL A 152 14.67 -10.03 2.59
CA VAL A 152 14.56 -9.81 1.14
C VAL A 152 14.40 -11.16 0.45
N VAL A 153 13.25 -11.37 -0.18
CA VAL A 153 12.92 -12.58 -0.93
C VAL A 153 13.05 -12.31 -2.42
N GLY A 154 13.97 -13.03 -3.07
CA GLY A 154 14.19 -13.01 -4.51
C GLY A 154 13.35 -14.04 -5.28
N LEU A 155 13.54 -14.14 -6.59
CA LEU A 155 12.88 -15.16 -7.43
C LEU A 155 13.34 -16.59 -7.11
N THR A 156 14.56 -16.73 -6.61
CA THR A 156 15.16 -17.99 -6.20
C THR A 156 15.86 -17.83 -4.84
N PRO A 157 16.13 -18.92 -4.10
CA PRO A 157 16.87 -18.86 -2.84
C PRO A 157 18.22 -18.15 -2.99
N GLU A 158 18.94 -18.36 -4.10
CA GLU A 158 20.26 -17.77 -4.34
C GLU A 158 20.21 -16.25 -4.56
N THR A 159 19.04 -15.74 -4.98
CA THR A 159 18.82 -14.29 -5.15
C THR A 159 18.25 -13.63 -3.89
N SER A 160 17.88 -14.41 -2.88
CA SER A 160 17.37 -13.89 -1.61
C SER A 160 18.52 -13.52 -0.67
N ASN A 161 18.33 -12.51 0.17
CA ASN A 161 19.33 -12.15 1.19
C ASN A 161 18.99 -12.86 2.51
N GLU A 162 19.96 -13.03 3.41
CA GLU A 162 19.71 -13.48 4.78
C GLU A 162 18.81 -12.47 5.54
N PRO A 163 17.99 -12.92 6.51
CA PRO A 163 17.19 -12.00 7.30
C PRO A 163 18.10 -11.11 8.15
N VAL A 164 17.70 -9.85 8.30
CA VAL A 164 18.37 -8.88 9.15
C VAL A 164 17.50 -8.64 10.36
N VAL A 165 18.11 -8.70 11.54
CA VAL A 165 17.47 -8.35 12.82
C VAL A 165 18.31 -7.25 13.46
N TYR A 166 17.63 -6.22 13.96
CA TYR A 166 18.27 -5.09 14.62
C TYR A 166 17.47 -4.68 15.84
N ARG A 167 18.18 -4.29 16.90
CA ARG A 167 17.60 -3.76 18.13
C ARG A 167 18.41 -2.55 18.60
N GLY A 168 17.74 -1.44 18.86
CA GLY A 168 18.34 -0.16 19.27
C GLY A 168 17.31 0.97 19.29
N ALA A 169 17.61 2.05 20.01
CA ALA A 169 16.74 3.23 20.12
C ALA A 169 16.54 3.96 18.78
N ASP A 170 17.48 3.81 17.86
CA ASP A 170 17.47 4.32 16.50
C ASP A 170 16.88 3.32 15.49
N ALA A 171 16.13 2.30 15.94
CA ALA A 171 15.57 1.24 15.09
C ALA A 171 14.86 1.77 13.84
N ALA A 172 14.02 2.80 13.96
CA ALA A 172 13.32 3.36 12.80
C ALA A 172 14.26 4.06 11.81
N ASP A 173 15.26 4.81 12.29
CA ASP A 173 16.23 5.49 11.43
C ASP A 173 17.13 4.46 10.73
N LYS A 174 17.63 3.48 11.50
CA LYS A 174 18.43 2.37 11.00
C LYS A 174 17.69 1.52 9.98
N PHE A 175 16.40 1.29 10.18
CA PHE A 175 15.57 0.59 9.21
C PHE A 175 15.52 1.32 7.87
N VAL A 176 15.31 2.65 7.88
CA VAL A 176 15.28 3.43 6.63
C VAL A 176 16.63 3.41 5.93
N GLU A 177 17.75 3.50 6.67
CA GLU A 177 19.10 3.32 6.12
C GLU A 177 19.26 1.95 5.43
N CYS A 178 18.81 0.88 6.09
CA CYS A 178 18.81 -0.46 5.52
C CYS A 178 17.96 -0.52 4.24
N MET A 179 16.75 0.04 4.24
CA MET A 179 15.87 0.06 3.07
C MET A 179 16.49 0.80 1.88
N VAL A 180 17.17 1.94 2.13
CA VAL A 180 17.88 2.68 1.06
C VAL A 180 19.01 1.84 0.48
N LYS A 181 19.80 1.16 1.33
CA LYS A 181 20.88 0.28 0.89
C LYS A 181 20.35 -0.91 0.08
N GLU A 182 19.31 -1.58 0.57
CA GLU A 182 18.66 -2.70 -0.13
C GLU A 182 18.08 -2.26 -1.48
N GLN A 183 17.46 -1.06 -1.55
CA GLN A 183 17.00 -0.49 -2.81
C GLN A 183 18.15 -0.35 -3.82
N GLU A 184 19.28 0.24 -3.40
CA GLU A 184 20.44 0.46 -4.27
C GLU A 184 21.04 -0.86 -4.77
N GLU A 185 21.17 -1.87 -3.89
CA GLU A 185 21.66 -3.19 -4.27
C GLU A 185 20.72 -3.89 -5.26
N ILE A 186 19.41 -3.86 -5.03
CA ILE A 186 18.41 -4.43 -5.93
C ILE A 186 18.40 -3.70 -7.28
N GLU A 187 18.50 -2.38 -7.29
CA GLU A 187 18.60 -1.58 -8.52
C GLU A 187 19.87 -1.91 -9.32
N GLN A 188 21.00 -2.15 -8.65
CA GLN A 188 22.22 -2.61 -9.31
C GLN A 188 22.04 -3.99 -9.95
N ARG A 189 21.38 -4.93 -9.26
CA ARG A 189 21.04 -6.25 -9.82
C ARG A 189 20.18 -6.09 -11.08
N PHE A 190 19.21 -5.17 -11.09
CA PHE A 190 18.39 -4.91 -12.28
C PHE A 190 19.13 -4.29 -13.47
N LYS A 191 20.28 -3.64 -13.26
CA LYS A 191 21.10 -3.11 -14.36
C LYS A 191 21.83 -4.23 -15.12
N HIS A 192 22.04 -5.38 -14.48
CA HIS A 192 22.65 -6.55 -15.11
C HIS A 192 21.56 -7.51 -15.63
N CYS A 193 21.43 -7.61 -16.94
CA CYS A 193 20.53 -8.59 -17.55
C CYS A 193 21.26 -9.92 -17.72
N GLU A 194 20.81 -10.94 -17.00
CA GLU A 194 21.32 -12.29 -17.16
C GLU A 194 21.14 -12.79 -18.60
N PRO A 195 22.18 -13.39 -19.21
CA PRO A 195 22.06 -13.98 -20.55
C PRO A 195 20.97 -15.05 -20.61
N MET A 196 20.30 -15.16 -21.77
CA MET A 196 19.25 -16.14 -21.99
C MET A 196 19.78 -17.57 -21.92
N ILE A 197 19.20 -18.36 -21.03
CA ILE A 197 19.47 -19.79 -20.85
C ILE A 197 18.31 -20.58 -21.46
N MET A 198 18.62 -21.41 -22.47
CA MET A 198 17.66 -22.30 -23.13
C MET A 198 18.18 -23.74 -23.17
N THR A 199 17.34 -24.66 -22.69
CA THR A 199 17.57 -26.11 -22.81
C THR A 199 17.12 -26.64 -24.18
N GLY A 200 17.49 -27.89 -24.51
CA GLY A 200 17.04 -28.54 -25.74
C GLY A 200 15.50 -28.62 -25.86
N SER A 201 14.79 -28.84 -24.75
CA SER A 201 13.33 -28.82 -24.69
C SER A 201 12.77 -27.42 -24.93
N ASP A 202 13.41 -26.36 -24.43
CA ASP A 202 12.97 -24.98 -24.65
C ASP A 202 13.03 -24.60 -26.12
N TRP A 203 14.09 -25.03 -26.81
CA TRP A 203 14.21 -24.83 -28.26
C TRP A 203 13.10 -25.54 -29.04
N GLN A 204 12.73 -26.76 -28.63
CA GLN A 204 11.62 -27.48 -29.26
C GLN A 204 10.28 -26.78 -28.99
N SER A 205 10.06 -26.35 -27.74
CA SER A 205 8.87 -25.60 -27.33
C SER A 205 8.73 -24.31 -28.14
N PHE A 206 9.81 -23.52 -28.25
CA PHE A 206 9.85 -22.31 -29.06
C PHE A 206 9.56 -22.57 -30.54
N LYS A 207 10.14 -23.62 -31.13
CA LYS A 207 9.92 -23.97 -32.55
C LYS A 207 8.48 -24.38 -32.84
N LYS A 208 7.85 -25.10 -31.92
CA LYS A 208 6.47 -25.61 -32.05
C LYS A 208 5.40 -24.60 -31.60
N ALA A 209 5.78 -23.51 -30.92
CA ALA A 209 4.83 -22.56 -30.37
C ALA A 209 4.02 -21.85 -31.46
N THR A 210 2.69 -22.00 -31.39
CA THR A 210 1.71 -21.31 -32.23
C THR A 210 1.06 -20.12 -31.53
N LEU A 211 1.10 -20.08 -30.19
CA LEU A 211 0.50 -19.03 -29.37
C LEU A 211 1.56 -18.27 -28.57
N CYS A 212 1.34 -16.97 -28.42
CA CYS A 212 2.14 -16.10 -27.57
C CYS A 212 1.92 -16.47 -26.10
N HIS A 213 2.98 -16.76 -25.36
CA HIS A 213 2.84 -17.17 -23.97
C HIS A 213 2.31 -16.05 -23.04
N ILE A 214 2.41 -14.77 -23.44
CA ILE A 214 1.98 -13.61 -22.64
C ILE A 214 0.52 -13.26 -22.88
N CYS A 215 0.12 -13.01 -24.13
CA CYS A 215 -1.23 -12.57 -24.48
C CYS A 215 -2.16 -13.71 -24.92
N LYS A 216 -1.62 -14.92 -25.08
CA LYS A 216 -2.33 -16.15 -25.50
C LYS A 216 -2.96 -16.10 -26.89
N LYS A 217 -2.60 -15.11 -27.72
CA LYS A 217 -3.04 -14.99 -29.13
C LYS A 217 -2.05 -15.66 -30.09
N GLU A 218 -2.48 -15.96 -31.30
CA GLU A 218 -1.66 -16.56 -32.35
C GLU A 218 -0.40 -15.75 -32.66
N LEU A 219 0.73 -16.44 -32.77
CA LEU A 219 2.01 -15.86 -33.19
C LEU A 219 2.02 -15.71 -34.71
N ALA A 220 2.52 -14.56 -35.17
CA ALA A 220 2.91 -14.39 -36.56
C ALA A 220 4.23 -15.12 -36.85
N ASP A 221 4.63 -15.17 -38.12
CA ASP A 221 5.88 -15.82 -38.56
C ASP A 221 7.13 -15.30 -37.81
N ILE A 222 7.11 -14.03 -37.41
CA ILE A 222 8.16 -13.42 -36.58
C ILE A 222 7.76 -13.52 -35.10
N ARG A 223 8.39 -14.45 -34.39
CA ARG A 223 8.26 -14.64 -32.94
C ARG A 223 9.59 -14.42 -32.22
N VAL A 224 9.54 -13.81 -31.05
CA VAL A 224 10.71 -13.55 -30.21
C VAL A 224 10.74 -14.46 -28.99
N ARG A 225 11.92 -14.59 -28.39
CA ARG A 225 12.16 -15.42 -27.20
C ARG A 225 12.15 -14.52 -25.96
N ASP A 226 11.14 -14.67 -25.12
CA ASP A 226 11.12 -14.00 -23.82
C ASP A 226 11.93 -14.80 -22.79
N HIS A 227 12.59 -14.09 -21.89
CA HIS A 227 13.35 -14.69 -20.80
C HIS A 227 13.35 -13.80 -19.57
N CYS A 228 13.63 -14.40 -18.42
CA CYS A 228 13.77 -13.67 -17.17
C CYS A 228 15.14 -12.98 -17.12
N HIS A 229 15.16 -11.65 -17.04
CA HIS A 229 16.41 -10.88 -16.95
C HIS A 229 17.17 -11.07 -15.62
N VAL A 230 16.54 -11.68 -14.61
CA VAL A 230 17.15 -11.93 -13.28
C VAL A 230 17.71 -13.34 -13.18
N THR A 231 17.15 -14.31 -13.90
CA THR A 231 17.58 -15.73 -13.81
C THR A 231 18.09 -16.30 -15.14
N GLY A 232 18.04 -15.53 -16.22
CA GLY A 232 18.35 -15.96 -17.58
C GLY A 232 17.33 -16.93 -18.20
N LYS A 233 16.47 -17.57 -17.40
CA LYS A 233 15.60 -18.67 -17.85
C LYS A 233 14.59 -18.21 -18.91
N PHE A 234 14.54 -18.95 -20.02
CA PHE A 234 13.52 -18.80 -21.05
C PHE A 234 12.11 -19.01 -20.49
N ARG A 235 11.15 -18.19 -20.95
CA ARG A 235 9.75 -18.23 -20.52
C ARG A 235 8.80 -18.69 -21.61
N GLY A 236 9.06 -18.28 -22.85
CA GLY A 236 8.21 -18.69 -23.97
C GLY A 236 8.39 -17.86 -25.23
N ALA A 237 7.74 -18.32 -26.30
CA ALA A 237 7.61 -17.55 -27.53
C ALA A 237 6.61 -16.40 -27.32
N ALA A 238 6.92 -15.22 -27.85
CA ALA A 238 6.08 -14.04 -27.71
C ALA A 238 6.03 -13.21 -29.01
N HIS A 239 5.01 -12.36 -29.12
CA HIS A 239 5.04 -11.23 -30.05
C HIS A 239 6.12 -10.24 -29.60
N ASN A 240 6.73 -9.54 -30.55
CA ASN A 240 7.74 -8.52 -30.25
C ASN A 240 7.19 -7.45 -29.29
N ASP A 241 5.99 -6.93 -29.56
CA ASP A 241 5.37 -5.90 -28.73
C ASP A 241 5.01 -6.41 -27.34
N CYS A 242 4.55 -7.65 -27.22
CA CYS A 242 4.30 -8.27 -25.92
C CYS A 242 5.60 -8.34 -25.12
N ASN A 243 6.68 -8.84 -25.73
CA ASN A 243 7.98 -8.99 -25.10
C ASN A 243 8.56 -7.66 -24.59
N ILE A 244 8.51 -6.60 -25.41
CA ILE A 244 9.03 -5.27 -25.03
C ILE A 244 8.26 -4.67 -23.84
N ASN A 245 6.95 -4.92 -23.78
CA ASN A 245 6.09 -4.41 -22.71
C ASN A 245 6.06 -5.32 -21.47
N TYR A 246 6.49 -6.57 -21.58
CA TYR A 246 6.52 -7.56 -20.52
C TYR A 246 7.81 -7.48 -19.71
N LYS A 247 8.01 -6.33 -19.06
CA LYS A 247 9.22 -6.02 -18.28
C LYS A 247 8.89 -5.54 -16.88
N PHE A 248 9.88 -5.69 -16.00
CA PHE A 248 9.82 -5.15 -14.64
C PHE A 248 9.90 -3.62 -14.65
N THR A 249 9.25 -3.00 -13.66
CA THR A 249 9.21 -1.53 -13.52
C THR A 249 10.25 -1.00 -12.55
N GLY A 250 11.01 -1.88 -11.88
CA GLY A 250 11.88 -1.52 -10.75
C GLY A 250 11.14 -1.27 -9.44
N ARG A 251 9.83 -1.55 -9.37
CA ARG A 251 9.03 -1.43 -8.13
C ARG A 251 9.43 -2.52 -7.15
N ILE A 252 9.70 -2.15 -5.89
CA ILE A 252 10.08 -3.06 -4.81
C ILE A 252 9.02 -2.98 -3.70
N PRO A 253 8.14 -3.98 -3.56
CA PRO A 253 7.16 -4.01 -2.48
C PRO A 253 7.84 -4.30 -1.14
N VAL A 254 7.54 -3.48 -0.12
CA VAL A 254 7.91 -3.73 1.28
C VAL A 254 6.63 -4.07 2.04
N VAL A 255 6.50 -5.32 2.46
CA VAL A 255 5.30 -5.91 3.02
C VAL A 255 5.39 -5.95 4.53
N PHE A 256 4.43 -5.31 5.18
CA PHE A 256 4.17 -5.40 6.61
C PHE A 256 2.80 -6.05 6.84
N HIS A 257 2.56 -6.58 8.03
CA HIS A 257 1.23 -7.03 8.43
C HIS A 257 0.57 -5.97 9.31
N ASN A 258 -0.57 -5.42 8.87
CA ASN A 258 -1.26 -4.32 9.55
C ASN A 258 -0.48 -2.98 9.59
N LEU A 259 0.34 -2.72 8.55
CA LEU A 259 1.12 -1.48 8.39
C LEU A 259 0.29 -0.20 8.66
N ARG A 260 -0.92 -0.17 8.08
CA ARG A 260 -1.84 0.96 8.13
C ARG A 260 -2.33 1.24 9.56
N GLY A 261 -2.38 0.23 10.40
CA GLY A 261 -2.86 0.32 11.77
C GLY A 261 -1.79 0.77 12.76
N TYR A 262 -0.50 0.56 12.45
CA TYR A 262 0.56 0.66 13.45
C TYR A 262 1.88 1.22 12.88
N ASP A 263 2.65 0.43 12.14
CA ASP A 263 4.05 0.76 11.80
C ASP A 263 4.22 1.96 10.87
N SER A 264 3.20 2.25 10.05
CA SER A 264 3.26 3.39 9.12
C SER A 264 3.60 4.71 9.81
N HIS A 265 3.09 4.93 11.03
CA HIS A 265 3.39 6.15 11.79
C HIS A 265 4.86 6.25 12.21
N LEU A 266 5.45 5.12 12.60
CA LEU A 266 6.85 5.02 13.04
C LEU A 266 7.79 5.28 11.87
N ILE A 267 7.53 4.60 10.75
CA ILE A 267 8.34 4.71 9.53
C ILE A 267 8.24 6.12 8.93
N MET A 268 7.05 6.72 8.90
CA MET A 268 6.85 8.07 8.37
C MET A 268 7.68 9.14 9.12
N GLN A 269 7.84 9.00 10.44
CA GLN A 269 8.67 9.92 11.23
C GLN A 269 10.16 9.80 10.87
N ALA A 270 10.65 8.58 10.66
CA ALA A 270 12.04 8.34 10.26
C ALA A 270 12.32 8.79 8.82
N ILE A 271 11.41 8.51 7.87
CA ILE A 271 11.58 8.92 6.47
C ILE A 271 11.66 10.45 6.34
N GLY A 272 10.93 11.20 7.17
CA GLY A 272 10.98 12.67 7.17
C GLY A 272 12.38 13.25 7.41
N LYS A 273 13.32 12.47 7.96
CA LYS A 273 14.72 12.87 8.19
C LYS A 273 15.63 12.59 7.00
N VAL A 274 15.20 11.77 6.04
CA VAL A 274 16.04 11.36 4.90
C VAL A 274 15.92 12.39 3.76
N GLU A 275 17.04 13.03 3.45
CA GLU A 275 17.12 13.99 2.34
C GLU A 275 17.27 13.30 0.99
N GLY A 276 16.66 13.86 -0.07
CA GLY A 276 16.95 13.48 -1.46
C GLY A 276 16.14 12.31 -2.06
N LYS A 277 15.24 11.66 -1.31
CA LYS A 277 14.31 10.67 -1.87
C LYS A 277 12.89 11.24 -1.95
N GLN A 278 12.21 11.01 -3.07
CA GLN A 278 10.81 11.44 -3.23
C GLN A 278 9.88 10.54 -2.40
N LEU A 279 9.11 11.17 -1.52
CA LEU A 279 8.03 10.52 -0.79
C LEU A 279 6.71 10.72 -1.55
N ASN A 280 6.05 9.61 -1.89
CA ASN A 280 4.68 9.62 -2.40
C ASN A 280 3.78 8.90 -1.41
N CYS A 281 2.51 9.29 -1.32
CA CYS A 281 1.58 8.67 -0.37
C CYS A 281 0.18 8.56 -0.97
N ILE A 282 -0.45 7.40 -0.77
CA ILE A 282 -1.85 7.14 -1.09
C ILE A 282 -2.61 7.11 0.25
N ALA A 283 -3.16 8.25 0.63
CA ALA A 283 -3.93 8.36 1.87
C ALA A 283 -5.32 7.73 1.74
N ASN A 284 -5.78 7.02 2.78
CA ASN A 284 -7.18 6.60 2.90
C ASN A 284 -8.00 7.69 3.59
N ASN A 285 -7.46 8.21 4.68
CA ASN A 285 -7.98 9.38 5.40
C ASN A 285 -6.79 10.18 5.96
N MET A 286 -7.06 11.19 6.80
CA MET A 286 -6.00 12.05 7.35
C MET A 286 -5.04 11.32 8.31
N GLU A 287 -5.41 10.15 8.82
CA GLU A 287 -4.64 9.41 9.82
C GLU A 287 -4.03 8.11 9.26
N LYS A 288 -4.70 7.48 8.28
CA LYS A 288 -4.36 6.15 7.79
C LYS A 288 -4.04 6.17 6.31
N TYR A 289 -2.89 5.59 5.96
CA TYR A 289 -2.40 5.48 4.60
C TYR A 289 -2.71 4.10 4.02
N ILE A 290 -3.11 4.02 2.74
CA ILE A 290 -3.24 2.74 2.01
C ILE A 290 -1.83 2.22 1.68
N SER A 291 -0.94 3.11 1.27
CA SER A 291 0.45 2.84 0.96
C SER A 291 1.22 4.15 0.93
N PHE A 292 2.53 4.08 1.17
CA PHE A 292 3.46 5.17 0.90
C PHE A 292 4.68 4.62 0.20
N SER A 293 5.40 5.49 -0.50
CA SER A 293 6.55 5.14 -1.32
C SER A 293 7.76 5.94 -0.89
N LEU A 294 8.92 5.26 -0.86
CA LEU A 294 10.24 5.87 -0.73
C LEU A 294 11.05 5.50 -1.97
N GLY A 295 11.22 6.45 -2.89
CA GLY A 295 11.87 6.15 -4.17
C GLY A 295 11.05 5.13 -5.00
N CYS A 296 11.62 3.95 -5.26
CA CYS A 296 10.95 2.86 -5.99
C CYS A 296 10.39 1.76 -5.07
N MET A 297 10.53 1.93 -3.75
CA MET A 297 9.95 1.05 -2.75
C MET A 297 8.53 1.48 -2.41
N ASP A 298 7.59 0.54 -2.46
CA ASP A 298 6.20 0.76 -2.07
C ASP A 298 5.87 -0.07 -0.83
N PHE A 299 5.53 0.60 0.25
CA PHE A 299 5.14 -0.04 1.50
C PHE A 299 3.68 -0.47 1.41
N ILE A 300 3.44 -1.77 1.51
CA ILE A 300 2.12 -2.39 1.35
C ILE A 300 1.72 -3.19 2.59
N ASP A 301 0.43 -3.18 2.86
CA ASP A 301 -0.16 -3.86 4.00
C ASP A 301 -0.79 -5.19 3.56
N SER A 302 -0.20 -6.30 4.00
CA SER A 302 -0.72 -7.65 3.72
C SER A 302 -2.14 -7.87 4.24
N LEU A 303 -2.58 -7.14 5.29
CA LEU A 303 -3.94 -7.23 5.82
C LEU A 303 -5.00 -6.71 4.84
N GLN A 304 -4.61 -5.85 3.89
CA GLN A 304 -5.49 -5.39 2.80
C GLN A 304 -5.70 -6.45 1.72
N PHE A 305 -4.94 -7.56 1.77
CA PHE A 305 -5.09 -8.73 0.92
C PHE A 305 -5.75 -9.88 1.65
N MET A 306 -5.28 -10.15 2.87
CA MET A 306 -5.69 -11.27 3.72
C MET A 306 -6.18 -10.70 5.06
N SER A 307 -7.48 -10.44 5.17
CA SER A 307 -8.10 -9.75 6.30
C SER A 307 -8.26 -10.67 7.53
N SER A 308 -7.15 -11.18 8.05
CA SER A 308 -7.05 -12.04 9.22
C SER A 308 -5.69 -11.81 9.89
N SER A 309 -5.57 -12.11 11.18
CA SER A 309 -4.27 -12.04 11.87
C SER A 309 -3.26 -12.99 11.23
N LEU A 310 -1.98 -12.60 11.26
CA LEU A 310 -0.86 -13.42 10.77
C LEU A 310 -0.88 -14.81 11.38
N GLN A 311 -1.06 -14.92 12.71
CA GLN A 311 -1.17 -16.20 13.40
C GLN A 311 -2.23 -17.12 12.77
N LYS A 312 -3.45 -16.62 12.51
CA LYS A 312 -4.51 -17.43 11.91
C LYS A 312 -4.18 -17.83 10.46
N LEU A 313 -3.44 -17.00 9.74
CA LEU A 313 -2.95 -17.34 8.39
C LEU A 313 -1.89 -18.45 8.45
N VAL A 314 -0.95 -18.36 9.40
CA VAL A 314 0.08 -19.39 9.66
C VAL A 314 -0.58 -20.71 10.04
N GLU A 315 -1.50 -20.72 11.00
CA GLU A 315 -2.21 -21.93 11.43
C GLU A 315 -2.99 -22.60 10.29
N ASN A 316 -3.57 -21.82 9.38
CA ASN A 316 -4.27 -22.36 8.22
C ASN A 316 -3.29 -22.94 7.20
N LEU A 317 -2.19 -22.24 6.93
CA LEU A 317 -1.16 -22.72 6.00
C LEU A 317 -0.42 -23.96 6.55
N ALA A 318 -0.22 -24.05 7.87
CA ALA A 318 0.37 -25.21 8.54
C ALA A 318 -0.42 -26.51 8.30
N LYS A 319 -1.74 -26.42 8.08
CA LYS A 319 -2.57 -27.59 7.73
C LYS A 319 -2.25 -28.17 6.34
N GLU A 320 -1.67 -27.37 5.45
CA GLU A 320 -1.21 -27.84 4.13
C GLU A 320 0.18 -28.49 4.18
N GLY A 321 0.87 -28.41 5.32
CA GLY A 321 2.16 -29.05 5.58
C GLY A 321 3.35 -28.08 5.65
N SER A 322 4.40 -28.50 6.35
CA SER A 322 5.60 -27.69 6.64
C SER A 322 6.38 -27.27 5.39
N SER A 323 6.18 -27.95 4.24
CA SER A 323 6.80 -27.60 2.96
C SER A 323 6.39 -26.21 2.43
N LYS A 324 5.30 -25.64 2.97
CA LYS A 324 4.82 -24.30 2.69
C LYS A 324 5.65 -23.21 3.37
N PHE A 325 6.42 -23.56 4.40
CA PHE A 325 7.22 -22.65 5.20
C PHE A 325 8.69 -22.68 4.81
N ARG A 326 8.98 -22.32 3.54
CA ARG A 326 10.33 -22.44 2.95
C ARG A 326 11.33 -21.50 3.64
N HIS A 327 10.90 -20.31 4.02
CA HIS A 327 11.76 -19.32 4.67
C HIS A 327 12.05 -19.71 6.11
N MET A 328 11.04 -20.17 6.87
CA MET A 328 11.25 -20.72 8.21
C MET A 328 12.14 -21.96 8.19
N THR A 329 11.88 -22.93 7.30
CA THR A 329 12.66 -24.17 7.17
C THR A 329 14.09 -23.96 6.70
N SER A 330 14.37 -22.87 5.99
CA SER A 330 15.74 -22.50 5.61
C SER A 330 16.55 -21.94 6.78
N HIS A 331 15.89 -21.42 7.82
CA HIS A 331 16.53 -20.68 8.90
C HIS A 331 16.55 -21.45 10.23
N PHE A 332 15.52 -22.27 10.48
CA PHE A 332 15.34 -23.01 11.72
C PHE A 332 15.34 -24.52 11.50
N GLY A 333 15.69 -25.28 12.54
CA GLY A 333 15.58 -26.74 12.55
C GLY A 333 14.12 -27.22 12.69
N GLU A 334 13.87 -28.50 12.38
CA GLU A 334 12.52 -29.06 12.36
C GLU A 334 11.79 -28.97 13.72
N GLU A 335 12.49 -29.26 14.82
CA GLU A 335 11.96 -29.11 16.18
C GLU A 335 11.61 -27.65 16.52
N GLN A 336 12.46 -26.71 16.12
CA GLN A 336 12.26 -25.27 16.34
C GLN A 336 11.02 -24.76 15.59
N ILE A 337 10.84 -25.17 14.33
CA ILE A 337 9.70 -24.76 13.50
C ILE A 337 8.39 -25.22 14.13
N SER A 338 8.35 -26.44 14.68
CA SER A 338 7.14 -26.96 15.33
C SER A 338 6.66 -26.06 16.47
N LEU A 339 7.59 -25.39 17.16
CA LEU A 339 7.26 -24.39 18.18
C LEU A 339 6.87 -23.05 17.55
N LEU A 340 7.61 -22.58 16.54
CA LEU A 340 7.39 -21.26 15.95
C LEU A 340 6.10 -21.16 15.11
N LEU A 341 5.57 -22.28 14.60
CA LEU A 341 4.28 -22.30 13.88
C LEU A 341 3.07 -22.12 14.80
N ARG A 342 3.24 -22.28 16.12
CA ARG A 342 2.22 -21.92 17.10
C ARG A 342 2.29 -20.42 17.40
N LYS A 343 1.18 -19.86 17.89
CA LYS A 343 1.14 -18.52 18.47
C LYS A 343 2.30 -18.28 19.43
N GLN A 344 3.20 -17.38 19.05
CA GLN A 344 4.23 -16.90 19.95
C GLN A 344 3.62 -15.98 21.00
N VAL A 345 4.23 -15.97 22.18
CA VAL A 345 3.70 -15.29 23.36
C VAL A 345 4.66 -14.18 23.75
N TYR A 346 4.21 -12.94 23.68
CA TYR A 346 5.08 -11.78 23.88
C TYR A 346 4.50 -10.81 24.92
N PRO A 347 5.27 -10.42 25.96
CA PRO A 347 4.78 -9.59 27.05
C PRO A 347 4.87 -8.10 26.67
N TYR A 348 4.01 -7.65 25.76
CA TYR A 348 4.07 -6.30 25.18
C TYR A 348 4.14 -5.16 26.21
N GLU A 349 3.29 -5.19 27.23
CA GLU A 349 3.21 -4.14 28.26
C GLU A 349 4.37 -4.22 29.27
N TYR A 350 5.06 -5.37 29.35
CA TYR A 350 6.25 -5.51 30.19
C TYR A 350 7.48 -4.86 29.57
N PHE A 351 7.56 -4.79 28.24
CA PHE A 351 8.63 -4.12 27.51
C PHE A 351 8.41 -2.60 27.50
N ASP A 352 8.55 -1.98 28.67
CA ASP A 352 8.33 -0.54 28.87
C ASP A 352 9.63 0.30 28.81
N SER A 353 10.79 -0.36 28.87
CA SER A 353 12.09 0.29 28.97
C SER A 353 13.22 -0.59 28.45
N GLU A 354 14.33 0.03 28.03
CA GLU A 354 15.51 -0.69 27.53
C GLU A 354 16.15 -1.59 28.59
N ALA A 355 16.00 -1.27 29.88
CA ALA A 355 16.51 -2.09 30.97
C ALA A 355 15.92 -3.51 30.94
N LYS A 356 14.65 -3.65 30.51
CA LYS A 356 13.96 -4.94 30.40
C LYS A 356 14.61 -5.87 29.39
N ILE A 357 15.13 -5.33 28.30
CA ILE A 357 15.80 -6.09 27.25
C ILE A 357 17.03 -6.86 27.80
N LEU A 358 17.68 -6.33 28.83
CA LEU A 358 18.87 -6.92 29.44
C LEU A 358 18.55 -7.99 30.49
N GLU A 359 17.30 -8.14 30.90
CA GLU A 359 16.93 -9.13 31.92
C GLU A 359 17.16 -10.55 31.41
N SER A 360 17.78 -11.39 32.25
CA SER A 360 18.22 -12.73 31.88
C SER A 360 17.21 -13.84 32.18
N GLN A 361 15.97 -13.47 32.51
CA GLN A 361 14.91 -14.41 32.88
C GLN A 361 13.62 -14.03 32.16
N LEU A 362 12.82 -15.05 31.85
CA LEU A 362 11.46 -14.82 31.35
C LEU A 362 10.62 -14.17 32.47
N PRO A 363 9.83 -13.14 32.18
CA PRO A 363 8.97 -12.49 33.18
C PRO A 363 7.97 -13.49 33.75
N PRO A 364 7.52 -13.29 35.00
CA PRO A 364 6.40 -14.03 35.56
C PRO A 364 5.13 -13.95 34.68
N ILE A 365 4.25 -14.96 34.78
CA ILE A 365 3.05 -15.08 33.94
C ILE A 365 2.12 -13.86 34.05
N GLU A 366 2.05 -13.23 35.23
CA GLU A 366 1.27 -12.02 35.50
C GLU A 366 1.70 -10.82 34.64
N ASN A 367 2.95 -10.79 34.18
CA ASN A 367 3.49 -9.69 33.37
C ASN A 367 3.15 -9.84 31.87
N PHE A 368 2.42 -10.88 31.50
CA PHE A 368 1.85 -11.08 30.16
C PHE A 368 0.41 -10.59 30.05
N TYR A 369 -0.10 -9.87 31.05
CA TYR A 369 -1.42 -9.25 30.99
C TYR A 369 -1.48 -8.22 29.85
N SER A 370 -2.58 -8.23 29.09
CA SER A 370 -2.85 -7.17 28.12
C SER A 370 -4.11 -6.39 28.51
N THR A 371 -3.92 -5.09 28.70
CA THR A 371 -4.97 -4.09 28.88
C THR A 371 -5.91 -4.00 27.67
N LEU A 372 -5.40 -4.31 26.46
CA LEU A 372 -6.23 -4.30 25.24
C LEU A 372 -7.26 -5.43 25.21
N SER A 373 -6.88 -6.64 25.63
CA SER A 373 -7.81 -7.78 25.73
C SER A 373 -8.51 -7.86 27.09
N GLY A 374 -7.97 -7.20 28.12
CA GLY A 374 -8.42 -7.30 29.50
C GLY A 374 -8.06 -8.64 30.16
N GLU A 375 -7.22 -9.46 29.53
CA GLU A 375 -6.93 -10.84 29.90
C GLU A 375 -5.42 -11.11 29.87
N GLY A 376 -4.96 -11.99 30.77
CA GLY A 376 -3.61 -12.56 30.72
C GLY A 376 -3.54 -13.81 29.84
N ILE A 377 -2.35 -14.39 29.74
CA ILE A 377 -2.14 -15.62 28.97
C ILE A 377 -2.51 -16.87 29.78
N THR A 378 -2.72 -17.98 29.08
CA THR A 378 -2.97 -19.27 29.73
C THR A 378 -1.68 -19.88 30.28
N THR A 379 -1.79 -20.79 31.25
CA THR A 379 -0.63 -21.56 31.76
C THR A 379 0.03 -22.42 30.67
N LEU A 380 -0.75 -22.88 29.68
CA LEU A 380 -0.23 -23.61 28.53
C LEU A 380 0.58 -22.72 27.58
N ASP A 381 0.18 -21.47 27.41
CA ASP A 381 0.91 -20.49 26.60
C ASP A 381 2.19 -20.04 27.30
N TYR A 382 2.15 -19.86 28.63
CA TYR A 382 3.35 -19.57 29.40
C TYR A 382 4.35 -20.74 29.39
N ALA A 383 3.87 -21.99 29.57
CA ALA A 383 4.71 -23.18 29.42
C ALA A 383 5.32 -23.30 28.02
N HIS A 384 4.59 -22.88 26.98
CA HIS A 384 5.12 -22.80 25.62
C HIS A 384 6.25 -21.77 25.51
N ALA A 385 6.08 -20.56 26.07
CA ALA A 385 7.14 -19.54 26.10
C ALA A 385 8.39 -20.03 26.84
N GLN A 386 8.22 -20.72 27.97
CA GLN A 386 9.33 -21.35 28.70
C GLN A 386 10.05 -22.41 27.86
N HIS A 387 9.32 -23.21 27.09
CA HIS A 387 9.90 -24.20 26.20
C HIS A 387 10.68 -23.56 25.06
N VAL A 388 10.15 -22.49 24.45
CA VAL A 388 10.87 -21.70 23.43
C VAL A 388 12.15 -21.12 24.03
N TRP A 389 12.08 -20.52 25.23
CA TRP A 389 13.25 -19.98 25.93
C TRP A 389 14.37 -21.02 26.10
N GLN A 390 13.99 -22.24 26.49
CA GLN A 390 14.94 -23.34 26.70
C GLN A 390 15.49 -23.88 25.38
N LEU A 391 14.63 -24.19 24.40
CA LEU A 391 15.04 -24.82 23.14
C LEU A 391 16.00 -23.92 22.34
N PHE A 392 15.75 -22.60 22.35
CA PHE A 392 16.59 -21.62 21.66
C PHE A 392 17.78 -21.15 22.51
N ASN A 393 17.99 -21.70 23.71
CA ASN A 393 19.06 -21.32 24.64
C ASN A 393 19.13 -19.81 24.89
N ILE A 394 17.97 -19.19 25.10
CA ILE A 394 17.84 -17.74 25.23
C ILE A 394 18.46 -17.27 26.55
N GLN A 395 19.31 -16.26 26.48
CA GLN A 395 20.07 -15.74 27.62
C GLN A 395 19.47 -14.46 28.22
N ASN A 396 18.71 -13.71 27.43
CA ASN A 396 18.06 -12.47 27.86
C ASN A 396 16.83 -12.14 27.02
N LEU A 397 16.02 -11.20 27.52
CA LEU A 397 14.80 -10.77 26.86
C LEU A 397 15.03 -10.10 25.51
N GLY A 398 16.20 -9.53 25.27
CA GLY A 398 16.60 -9.05 23.95
C GLY A 398 16.68 -10.16 22.91
N GLN A 399 17.33 -11.28 23.24
CA GLN A 399 17.36 -12.44 22.33
C GLN A 399 15.96 -13.04 22.10
N TYR A 400 15.10 -13.01 23.12
CA TYR A 400 13.69 -13.40 22.97
C TYR A 400 12.94 -12.48 22.01
N HIS A 401 13.14 -11.17 22.14
CA HIS A 401 12.60 -10.15 21.24
C HIS A 401 13.08 -10.34 19.79
N ASP A 402 14.38 -10.55 19.59
CA ASP A 402 14.96 -10.76 18.26
C ASP A 402 14.37 -12.00 17.58
N LEU A 403 14.20 -13.10 18.34
CA LEU A 403 13.56 -14.32 17.84
C LEU A 403 12.10 -14.07 17.48
N TYR A 404 11.36 -13.34 18.33
CA TYR A 404 9.96 -13.04 18.11
C TYR A 404 9.74 -12.29 16.79
N VAL A 405 10.38 -11.12 16.63
CA VAL A 405 10.22 -10.28 15.43
C VAL A 405 10.73 -10.99 14.16
N LEU A 406 11.82 -11.77 14.27
CA LEU A 406 12.32 -12.57 13.15
C LEU A 406 11.32 -13.66 12.74
N SER A 407 10.71 -14.35 13.71
CA SER A 407 9.73 -15.40 13.45
C SER A 407 8.50 -14.86 12.74
N ASP A 408 8.00 -13.69 13.14
CA ASP A 408 6.85 -13.03 12.50
C ASP A 408 7.18 -12.60 11.06
N VAL A 409 8.37 -12.05 10.81
CA VAL A 409 8.82 -11.67 9.46
C VAL A 409 8.93 -12.88 8.53
N LEU A 410 9.53 -13.98 8.98
CA LEU A 410 9.69 -15.18 8.17
C LEU A 410 8.35 -15.87 7.93
N ALA A 411 7.47 -15.91 8.93
CA ALA A 411 6.11 -16.41 8.79
C ALA A 411 5.28 -15.56 7.82
N LEU A 412 5.40 -14.23 7.87
CA LEU A 412 4.77 -13.31 6.93
C LEU A 412 5.27 -13.55 5.50
N ALA A 413 6.58 -13.72 5.32
CA ALA A 413 7.17 -14.06 4.02
C ALA A 413 6.58 -15.34 3.47
N ASP A 414 6.54 -16.42 4.25
CA ASP A 414 5.98 -17.70 3.83
C ASP A 414 4.49 -17.59 3.48
N VAL A 415 3.68 -16.95 4.32
CA VAL A 415 2.25 -16.76 4.08
C VAL A 415 1.99 -15.95 2.81
N PHE A 416 2.67 -14.81 2.64
CA PHE A 416 2.42 -13.93 1.51
C PHE A 416 2.99 -14.50 0.19
N GLU A 417 4.15 -15.18 0.21
CA GLU A 417 4.67 -15.87 -0.98
C GLU A 417 3.72 -16.97 -1.46
N ASN A 418 3.14 -17.75 -0.55
CA ASN A 418 2.12 -18.74 -0.92
C ASN A 418 0.88 -18.07 -1.51
N PHE A 419 0.42 -16.96 -0.93
CA PHE A 419 -0.68 -16.17 -1.50
C PHE A 419 -0.36 -15.64 -2.90
N ARG A 420 0.88 -15.17 -3.14
CA ARG A 420 1.35 -14.75 -4.47
C ARG A 420 1.34 -15.90 -5.47
N GLU A 421 1.83 -17.08 -5.08
CA GLU A 421 1.82 -18.29 -5.92
C GLU A 421 0.38 -18.69 -6.29
N ILE A 422 -0.55 -18.66 -5.32
CA ILE A 422 -1.98 -18.88 -5.58
C ILE A 422 -2.52 -17.86 -6.59
N CYS A 423 -2.29 -16.56 -6.38
CA CYS A 423 -2.77 -15.52 -7.30
C CYS A 423 -2.22 -15.68 -8.72
N LEU A 424 -0.93 -16.03 -8.85
CA LEU A 424 -0.30 -16.30 -10.14
C LEU A 424 -0.93 -17.53 -10.81
N ASN A 425 -1.18 -18.60 -10.08
CA ASN A 425 -1.74 -19.83 -10.64
C ASN A 425 -3.20 -19.65 -11.07
N TYR A 426 -4.03 -19.00 -10.26
CA TYR A 426 -5.46 -18.82 -10.53
C TYR A 426 -5.77 -17.66 -11.47
N TYR A 427 -5.16 -16.49 -11.24
CA TYR A 427 -5.47 -15.26 -11.98
C TYR A 427 -4.42 -14.93 -13.04
N GLY A 428 -3.23 -15.54 -12.99
CA GLY A 428 -2.09 -15.14 -13.81
C GLY A 428 -1.66 -13.71 -13.52
N LEU A 429 -1.81 -13.26 -12.27
CA LEU A 429 -1.43 -11.94 -11.78
C LEU A 429 -0.73 -12.12 -10.44
N ASP A 430 0.38 -11.42 -10.24
CA ASP A 430 1.06 -11.43 -8.95
C ASP A 430 0.48 -10.35 -8.03
N ALA A 431 0.01 -10.78 -6.85
CA ALA A 431 -0.54 -9.90 -5.83
C ALA A 431 0.42 -8.78 -5.40
N ALA A 432 1.73 -9.05 -5.46
CA ALA A 432 2.75 -8.07 -5.11
C ALA A 432 2.78 -6.85 -6.04
N HIS A 433 2.10 -6.84 -7.20
CA HIS A 433 1.93 -5.66 -8.07
C HIS A 433 0.83 -4.68 -7.62
N PHE A 434 0.08 -5.03 -6.59
CA PHE A 434 -1.10 -4.31 -6.15
C PHE A 434 -0.91 -3.74 -4.74
N TYR A 435 -1.87 -2.95 -4.30
CA TYR A 435 -1.92 -2.40 -2.94
C TYR A 435 -2.97 -3.08 -2.07
N THR A 436 -4.02 -3.65 -2.68
CA THR A 436 -5.18 -4.22 -1.97
C THR A 436 -5.82 -5.36 -2.78
N SER A 437 -6.59 -6.23 -2.10
CA SER A 437 -7.37 -7.30 -2.74
C SER A 437 -8.42 -6.77 -3.75
N PRO A 438 -9.21 -5.70 -3.47
CA PRO A 438 -10.11 -5.14 -4.47
C PRO A 438 -9.42 -4.70 -5.78
N GLY A 439 -8.22 -4.10 -5.68
CA GLY A 439 -7.44 -3.71 -6.85
C GLY A 439 -6.96 -4.90 -7.68
N LEU A 440 -6.52 -5.97 -7.00
CA LEU A 440 -6.17 -7.24 -7.63
C LEU A 440 -7.39 -7.89 -8.30
N ALA A 441 -8.50 -8.01 -7.57
CA ALA A 441 -9.73 -8.64 -8.03
C ALA A 441 -10.31 -7.93 -9.27
N TRP A 442 -10.29 -6.59 -9.28
CA TRP A 442 -10.75 -5.82 -10.44
C TRP A 442 -9.92 -6.11 -11.69
N GLN A 443 -8.60 -6.15 -11.58
CA GLN A 443 -7.72 -6.46 -12.71
C GLN A 443 -7.81 -7.94 -13.13
N ALA A 444 -7.98 -8.86 -12.18
CA ALA A 444 -8.25 -10.27 -12.46
C ALA A 444 -9.55 -10.44 -13.23
N ALA A 445 -10.64 -9.77 -12.81
CA ALA A 445 -11.92 -9.82 -13.50
C ALA A 445 -11.83 -9.33 -14.95
N LEU A 446 -11.19 -8.18 -15.19
CA LEU A 446 -10.98 -7.67 -16.55
C LEU A 446 -10.15 -8.63 -17.41
N LYS A 447 -9.13 -9.26 -16.83
CA LYS A 447 -8.25 -10.20 -17.54
C LYS A 447 -8.96 -11.51 -17.89
N MET A 448 -9.67 -12.10 -16.93
CA MET A 448 -10.31 -13.40 -17.10
C MET A 448 -11.52 -13.33 -18.03
N THR A 449 -12.29 -12.24 -17.96
CA THR A 449 -13.46 -12.05 -18.83
C THR A 449 -13.11 -11.52 -20.22
N GLY A 450 -11.98 -10.80 -20.35
CA GLY A 450 -11.62 -10.10 -21.58
C GLY A 450 -12.59 -8.98 -21.96
N VAL A 451 -13.46 -8.56 -21.02
CA VAL A 451 -14.51 -7.57 -21.28
C VAL A 451 -13.92 -6.19 -21.59
N LYS A 452 -14.61 -5.45 -22.47
CA LYS A 452 -14.39 -4.03 -22.70
C LYS A 452 -15.59 -3.27 -22.16
N LEU A 453 -15.38 -2.55 -21.06
CA LEU A 453 -16.41 -1.73 -20.43
C LEU A 453 -16.30 -0.30 -20.96
N GLU A 454 -17.44 0.26 -21.34
CA GLU A 454 -17.55 1.68 -21.69
C GLU A 454 -17.75 2.49 -20.41
N LEU A 455 -16.85 3.44 -20.16
CA LEU A 455 -16.95 4.39 -19.06
C LEU A 455 -17.86 5.56 -19.47
N LEU A 456 -18.53 6.15 -18.49
CA LEU A 456 -19.38 7.31 -18.70
C LEU A 456 -18.53 8.52 -19.12
N THR A 457 -18.81 9.07 -20.29
CA THR A 457 -18.15 10.28 -20.81
C THR A 457 -18.95 11.55 -20.52
N ASP A 458 -20.19 11.41 -20.06
CA ASP A 458 -21.12 12.49 -19.72
C ASP A 458 -21.38 12.57 -18.21
N ILE A 459 -21.32 13.78 -17.67
CA ILE A 459 -21.60 14.08 -16.27
C ILE A 459 -23.06 13.82 -15.91
N ASP A 460 -23.99 14.04 -16.85
CA ASP A 460 -25.41 13.85 -16.61
C ASP A 460 -25.75 12.37 -16.43
N MET A 461 -25.06 11.47 -17.16
CA MET A 461 -25.18 10.03 -16.95
C MET A 461 -24.63 9.59 -15.58
N HIS A 462 -23.52 10.18 -15.16
CA HIS A 462 -22.94 9.92 -13.84
C HIS A 462 -23.89 10.37 -12.72
N LEU A 463 -24.44 11.59 -12.83
CA LEU A 463 -25.39 12.12 -11.86
C LEU A 463 -26.71 11.34 -11.84
N PHE A 464 -27.16 10.82 -12.98
CA PHE A 464 -28.34 9.97 -13.05
C PHE A 464 -28.16 8.67 -12.24
N ILE A 465 -26.97 8.07 -12.28
CA ILE A 465 -26.65 6.83 -11.54
C ILE A 465 -26.40 7.13 -10.05
N ASP A 466 -25.73 8.24 -9.73
CA ASP A 466 -25.39 8.62 -8.36
C ASP A 466 -26.57 9.18 -7.56
N MET A 467 -27.59 9.73 -8.22
CA MET A 467 -28.77 10.21 -7.51
C MET A 467 -29.45 9.01 -6.84
N PRO A 468 -29.55 8.98 -5.49
CA PRO A 468 -30.41 8.01 -4.85
C PRO A 468 -31.82 8.27 -5.36
N CYS A 469 -32.57 7.21 -5.69
CA CYS A 469 -34.00 7.30 -5.95
C CYS A 469 -34.67 8.00 -4.76
N GLN A 470 -34.81 9.33 -4.85
CA GLN A 470 -35.66 10.12 -3.98
C GLN A 470 -37.06 10.03 -4.58
N SER A 471 -37.66 8.84 -4.44
CA SER A 471 -39.09 8.62 -4.65
C SER A 471 -39.84 8.75 -3.33
#